data_AF-A0A352YX21-F1
#
_entry.id   AF-A0A352YX21-F1
#
_cell.length_a   1.000
_cell.length_b   1.000
_cell.length_c   1.000
_cell.angle_alpha   90.00
_cell.angle_beta   90.00
_cell.angle_gamma   90.00
#
_symmetry.space_group_name_H-M   'P 1'
#
loop_
_entity.id
_entity.type
_entity.pdbx_description
1 polymer ?
#
loop_
_entity_poly.entity_id
_entity_poly.type
_entity_poly.pdbx_seq_one_letter_code
_entity_poly.pdbx_strand_id
1 'polypeptide(L)'
;MKIAKDKINLLKAYNMLLYFAGSMIMNEPTEECIIDFWTKGTLKKLPVRSSNPRFIKAASILRESCQDEDLCRKILRDDFLRLFDKTGLHLAPAIESVHINTKKSSFGTGGSAGDFYRSYGWKPAPVAGVQDDHLGIEL
;
A
#
# COMPACT_ATOMS: atom_id res chain seq x y z
N MET A 1 16.88 22.64 -20.37
CA MET A 1 16.75 21.20 -20.08
C MET A 1 16.29 20.94 -18.63
N LYS A 2 15.16 21.53 -18.18
CA LYS A 2 14.63 21.40 -16.80
C LYS A 2 13.48 20.36 -16.70
N ILE A 3 12.62 20.36 -17.72
CA ILE A 3 11.42 19.51 -17.82
C ILE A 3 11.74 18.00 -17.72
N ALA A 4 12.88 17.53 -18.25
CA ALA A 4 13.26 16.12 -18.16
C ALA A 4 13.61 15.70 -16.72
N LYS A 5 14.32 16.56 -15.97
CA LYS A 5 14.71 16.27 -14.59
C LYS A 5 13.51 16.31 -13.64
N ASP A 6 12.59 17.25 -13.86
CA ASP A 6 11.37 17.37 -13.06
C ASP A 6 10.43 16.16 -13.27
N LYS A 7 10.28 15.68 -14.51
CA LYS A 7 9.52 14.45 -14.82
C LYS A 7 10.14 13.21 -14.18
N ILE A 8 11.47 13.09 -14.19
CA ILE A 8 12.18 11.99 -13.53
C ILE A 8 11.96 12.04 -12.02
N ASN A 9 12.03 13.24 -11.41
CA ASN A 9 11.81 13.40 -9.98
C ASN A 9 10.36 13.09 -9.59
N LEU A 10 9.39 13.48 -10.42
CA LEU A 10 7.99 13.14 -10.21
C LEU A 10 7.76 11.63 -10.23
N LEU A 11 8.33 10.93 -11.23
CA LEU A 11 8.21 9.48 -11.33
C LEU A 11 8.85 8.77 -10.14
N LYS A 12 10.02 9.24 -9.69
CA LYS A 12 10.67 8.73 -8.47
C LYS A 12 9.78 8.92 -7.24
N ALA A 13 9.23 10.12 -7.06
CA ALA A 13 8.34 10.41 -5.93
C ALA A 13 7.08 9.54 -5.98
N TYR A 14 6.50 9.35 -7.17
CA TYR A 14 5.33 8.50 -7.35
C TYR A 14 5.62 7.04 -7.02
N ASN A 15 6.73 6.49 -7.54
CA ASN A 15 7.14 5.12 -7.23
C ASN A 15 7.43 4.94 -5.73
N MET A 16 8.06 5.92 -5.07
CA MET A 16 8.26 5.87 -3.63
C MET A 16 6.95 5.80 -2.85
N LEU A 17 5.92 6.55 -3.28
CA LEU A 17 4.60 6.52 -2.66
C LEU A 17 3.92 5.16 -2.85
N LEU A 18 4.04 4.57 -4.04
CA LEU A 18 3.49 3.25 -4.34
C LEU A 18 4.18 2.15 -3.53
N TYR A 19 5.52 2.11 -3.54
CA TYR A 19 6.30 1.17 -2.72
C TYR A 19 5.97 1.31 -1.23
N PHE A 20 5.80 2.54 -0.76
CA PHE A 20 5.40 2.81 0.61
C PHE A 20 4.01 2.21 0.91
N ALA A 21 3.01 2.52 0.08
CA ALA A 21 1.65 2.02 0.25
C ALA A 21 1.58 0.48 0.16
N GLY A 22 2.25 -0.12 -0.83
CA GLY A 22 2.33 -1.57 -0.99
C GLY A 22 2.96 -2.24 0.22
N SER A 23 4.06 -1.69 0.74
CA SER A 23 4.72 -2.22 1.93
C SER A 23 3.85 -2.18 3.19
N MET A 24 3.01 -1.14 3.37
CA MET A 24 2.08 -1.04 4.52
C MET A 24 0.99 -2.13 4.50
N ILE A 25 0.68 -2.69 3.34
CA ILE A 25 -0.35 -3.73 3.17
C ILE A 25 0.29 -5.13 3.19
N MET A 26 1.52 -5.27 2.67
CA MET A 26 2.20 -6.57 2.59
C MET A 26 2.86 -7.00 3.90
N ASN A 27 3.32 -6.05 4.70
CA ASN A 27 4.16 -6.34 5.85
C ASN A 27 3.53 -5.78 7.12
N GLU A 28 3.57 -6.59 8.18
CA GLU A 28 3.24 -6.13 9.52
C GLU A 28 4.12 -4.92 9.87
N PRO A 29 3.55 -3.83 10.39
CA PRO A 29 4.30 -2.62 10.66
C PRO A 29 5.32 -2.85 11.79
N THR A 30 6.60 -2.63 11.49
CA THR A 30 7.69 -2.72 12.47
C THR A 30 7.74 -1.50 13.39
N GLU A 31 8.39 -1.63 14.54
CA GLU A 31 8.55 -0.53 15.49
C GLU A 31 9.21 0.71 14.87
N GLU A 32 10.33 0.52 14.17
CA GLU A 32 11.03 1.61 13.48
C GLU A 32 10.14 2.30 12.44
N CYS A 33 9.33 1.53 11.72
CA CYS A 33 8.38 2.04 10.75
C CYS A 33 7.34 2.94 11.43
N ILE A 34 6.70 2.47 12.49
CA ILE A 34 5.64 3.20 13.20
C ILE A 34 6.17 4.52 13.79
N ILE A 35 7.34 4.47 14.43
CA ILE A 35 7.99 5.64 15.03
C ILE A 35 8.39 6.65 13.93
N ASP A 36 8.93 6.20 12.80
CA ASP A 36 9.30 7.10 11.71
C ASP A 36 8.09 7.71 10.98
N PHE A 37 6.96 6.99 10.93
CA PHE A 37 5.73 7.50 10.33
C PHE A 37 5.03 8.55 11.20
N TRP A 38 4.82 8.25 12.48
CA TRP A 38 4.03 9.10 13.37
C TRP A 38 4.87 10.11 14.16
N THR A 39 6.03 9.70 14.67
CA THR A 39 6.84 10.55 15.57
C THR A 39 7.70 11.53 14.77
N LYS A 40 8.34 11.10 13.67
CA LYS A 40 9.16 12.00 12.82
C LYS A 40 8.35 12.88 11.85
N GLY A 41 7.03 12.70 11.81
CA GLY A 41 6.11 13.51 11.01
C GLY A 41 6.31 13.35 9.50
N THR A 42 6.81 12.20 9.04
CA THR A 42 7.06 11.94 7.61
C THR A 42 5.78 12.13 6.78
N LEU A 43 4.62 11.72 7.30
CA LEU A 43 3.31 11.93 6.67
C LEU A 43 2.86 13.41 6.64
N LYS A 44 3.31 14.22 7.60
CA LYS A 44 3.10 15.68 7.60
C LYS A 44 3.91 16.38 6.51
N LYS A 45 5.03 15.78 6.10
CA LYS A 45 5.95 16.30 5.08
C LYS A 45 5.63 15.81 3.67
N LEU A 46 4.61 14.95 3.49
CA LEU A 46 4.20 14.49 2.17
C LEU A 46 3.82 15.70 1.29
N PRO A 47 4.40 15.86 0.09
CA PRO A 47 4.20 17.03 -0.78
C PRO A 47 2.86 16.96 -1.53
N VAL A 48 1.79 16.53 -0.86
CA VAL A 48 0.46 16.37 -1.43
C VAL A 48 -0.48 17.40 -0.84
N ARG A 49 -0.99 18.28 -1.70
CA ARG A 49 -2.06 19.23 -1.38
C ARG A 49 -3.29 18.84 -2.17
N SER A 50 -4.44 18.89 -1.52
CA SER A 50 -5.73 18.62 -2.15
C SER A 50 -6.78 19.55 -1.57
N SER A 51 -7.69 20.04 -2.41
CA SER A 51 -8.89 20.77 -1.99
C SER A 51 -10.07 19.83 -1.72
N ASN A 52 -9.91 18.52 -1.94
CA ASN A 52 -10.96 17.54 -1.68
C ASN A 52 -11.13 17.35 -0.16
N PRO A 53 -12.30 17.69 0.42
CA PRO A 53 -12.51 17.61 1.86
C PRO A 53 -12.41 16.18 2.42
N ARG A 54 -12.75 15.16 1.61
CA ARG A 54 -12.59 13.75 2.02
C ARG A 54 -11.12 13.37 2.12
N PHE A 55 -10.31 13.82 1.17
CA PHE A 55 -8.86 13.63 1.23
C PHE A 55 -8.26 14.34 2.44
N ILE A 56 -8.62 15.60 2.66
CA ILE A 56 -8.12 16.39 3.80
C ILE A 56 -8.45 15.69 5.13
N LYS A 57 -9.68 15.20 5.28
CA LYS A 57 -10.11 14.46 6.48
C LYS A 57 -9.36 13.13 6.63
N ALA A 58 -9.22 12.33 5.58
CA ALA A 58 -8.49 11.07 5.66
C ALA A 58 -6.99 11.30 5.97
N ALA A 59 -6.39 12.32 5.34
CA ALA A 59 -5.00 12.69 5.57
C ALA A 59 -4.76 13.29 6.96
N SER A 60 -5.77 13.88 7.62
CA SER A 60 -5.61 14.39 8.99
C SER A 60 -5.40 13.25 9.98
N ILE A 61 -6.13 12.14 9.82
CA ILE A 61 -5.99 10.93 10.66
C ILE A 61 -4.54 10.43 10.63
N LEU A 62 -3.93 10.40 9.44
CA LEU A 62 -2.54 9.98 9.25
C LEU A 62 -1.51 10.99 9.80
N ARG A 63 -1.90 12.26 9.96
CA ARG A 63 -1.04 13.35 10.44
C ARG A 63 -1.18 13.58 11.94
N GLU A 64 -2.22 13.09 12.57
CA GLU A 64 -2.38 13.13 14.01
C GLU A 64 -1.37 12.15 14.62
N SER A 65 -0.43 12.69 15.40
CA SER A 65 0.61 11.89 16.05
C SER A 65 0.00 11.20 17.27
N CYS A 66 0.27 9.91 17.40
CA CYS A 66 -0.06 9.20 18.63
C CYS A 66 0.72 9.76 19.82
N GLN A 67 0.07 9.90 20.98
CA GLN A 67 0.73 10.34 22.21
C GLN A 67 1.36 9.20 23.02
N ASP A 68 0.85 7.98 22.88
CA ASP A 68 1.34 6.77 23.53
C ASP A 68 1.82 5.78 22.48
N GLU A 69 3.14 5.80 22.22
CA GLU A 69 3.77 5.01 21.15
C GLU A 69 3.51 3.50 21.33
N ASP A 70 3.55 3.00 22.56
CA ASP A 70 3.35 1.58 22.86
C ASP A 70 1.91 1.14 22.61
N LEU A 71 0.93 1.95 23.04
CA LEU A 71 -0.48 1.68 22.81
C LEU A 71 -0.80 1.70 21.32
N CYS A 72 -0.32 2.71 20.59
CA CYS A 72 -0.60 2.83 19.17
C CYS A 72 0.11 1.77 18.33
N ARG A 73 1.31 1.34 18.73
CA ARG A 73 1.99 0.19 18.12
C ARG A 73 1.11 -1.06 18.22
N LYS A 74 0.59 -1.34 19.41
CA LYS A 74 -0.28 -2.49 19.64
C LYS A 74 -1.55 -2.40 18.78
N ILE A 75 -2.23 -1.26 18.80
CA ILE A 75 -3.47 -1.06 18.04
C ILE A 75 -3.22 -1.25 16.53
N LEU A 76 -2.15 -0.66 15.99
CA LEU A 76 -1.86 -0.74 14.56
C LEU A 76 -1.51 -2.16 14.12
N ARG A 77 -0.75 -2.88 14.95
CA ARG A 77 -0.45 -4.29 14.73
C ARG A 77 -1.73 -5.14 14.75
N ASP A 78 -2.56 -4.97 15.77
CA ASP A 78 -3.80 -5.72 15.94
C ASP A 78 -4.76 -5.43 14.77
N ASP A 79 -4.84 -4.18 14.31
CA ASP A 79 -5.62 -3.80 13.13
C ASP A 79 -5.06 -4.37 11.83
N PHE A 80 -3.74 -4.36 11.64
CA PHE A 80 -3.10 -4.98 10.48
C PHE A 80 -3.48 -6.47 10.40
N LEU A 81 -3.34 -7.20 11.51
CA LEU A 81 -3.65 -8.63 11.56
C LEU A 81 -5.15 -8.87 11.33
N ARG A 82 -6.02 -8.06 11.95
CA ARG A 82 -7.47 -8.16 11.78
C ARG A 82 -7.93 -7.88 10.34
N LEU A 83 -7.25 -6.98 9.64
CA LEU A 83 -7.61 -6.57 8.28
C LEU A 83 -7.02 -7.47 7.20
N PHE A 84 -5.74 -7.83 7.32
CA PHE A 84 -4.92 -8.35 6.21
C PHE A 84 -4.24 -9.69 6.47
N ASP A 85 -4.33 -10.26 7.69
CA ASP A 85 -3.59 -11.48 7.99
C ASP A 85 -3.99 -12.64 7.05
N LYS A 86 -3.01 -13.50 6.79
CA LYS A 86 -3.12 -14.68 5.92
C LYS A 86 -3.86 -15.82 6.59
N THR A 87 -4.07 -15.76 7.91
CA THR A 87 -4.71 -16.82 8.69
C THR A 87 -5.99 -16.34 9.38
N GLY A 88 -7.15 -16.75 8.87
CA GLY A 88 -8.46 -16.52 9.51
C GLY A 88 -9.47 -15.75 8.66
N LEU A 89 -10.50 -15.22 9.33
CA LEU A 89 -11.54 -14.35 8.72
C LEU A 89 -11.02 -12.91 8.68
N HIS A 90 -10.17 -12.60 7.69
CA HIS A 90 -9.76 -11.23 7.41
C HIS A 90 -10.96 -10.37 7.00
N LEU A 91 -11.05 -9.15 7.53
CA LEU A 91 -12.17 -8.24 7.21
C LEU A 91 -12.01 -7.57 5.85
N ALA A 92 -10.78 -7.43 5.37
CA ALA A 92 -10.45 -6.73 4.13
C ALA A 92 -9.32 -7.47 3.38
N PRO A 93 -9.58 -8.67 2.84
CA PRO A 93 -8.59 -9.41 2.05
C PRO A 93 -8.00 -8.51 0.95
N ALA A 94 -6.67 -8.38 0.92
CA ALA A 94 -5.98 -7.52 -0.03
C ALA A 94 -5.72 -8.23 -1.37
N ILE A 95 -6.69 -9.00 -1.86
CA ILE A 95 -6.58 -9.87 -3.05
C ILE A 95 -7.72 -9.52 -4.01
N GLU A 96 -7.40 -9.14 -5.24
CA GLU A 96 -8.39 -8.70 -6.25
C GLU A 96 -9.47 -9.77 -6.50
N SER A 97 -9.06 -11.02 -6.68
CA SER A 97 -9.95 -12.15 -6.99
C SER A 97 -10.99 -12.45 -5.91
N VAL A 98 -10.80 -12.00 -4.67
CA VAL A 98 -11.81 -12.11 -3.60
C VAL A 98 -12.95 -11.11 -3.78
N HIS A 99 -12.69 -9.95 -4.39
CA HIS A 99 -13.66 -8.87 -4.59
C HIS A 99 -14.33 -8.92 -5.96
N ILE A 100 -13.69 -9.54 -6.95
CA ILE A 100 -14.23 -9.69 -8.29
C ILE A 100 -15.08 -10.97 -8.36
N ASN A 101 -16.39 -10.77 -8.51
CA ASN A 101 -17.26 -11.85 -8.96
C ASN A 101 -16.85 -12.21 -10.40
N THR A 102 -16.58 -13.49 -10.67
CA THR A 102 -15.98 -14.10 -11.90
C THR A 102 -16.57 -13.70 -13.27
N LYS A 103 -17.55 -12.79 -13.31
CA LYS A 103 -18.24 -12.32 -14.51
C LYS A 103 -17.69 -11.00 -15.09
N LYS A 104 -16.75 -10.34 -14.43
CA LYS A 104 -16.17 -9.05 -14.90
C LYS A 104 -14.67 -8.93 -14.59
N SER A 105 -13.85 -9.89 -15.00
CA SER A 105 -12.40 -9.63 -15.01
C SER A 105 -12.12 -8.50 -16.01
N SER A 106 -11.55 -7.41 -15.52
CA SER A 106 -11.12 -6.25 -16.31
C SER A 106 -10.03 -6.62 -17.34
N PHE A 107 -9.38 -7.76 -17.12
CA PHE A 107 -8.52 -8.42 -18.09
C PHE A 107 -9.38 -9.11 -19.14
N GLY A 108 -9.34 -8.57 -20.37
CA GLY A 108 -10.00 -9.16 -21.52
C GLY A 108 -9.66 -10.65 -21.62
N THR A 109 -10.71 -11.49 -21.71
CA THR A 109 -10.62 -12.94 -21.95
C THR A 109 -9.47 -13.66 -21.23
N GLY A 110 -9.54 -13.75 -19.90
CA GLY A 110 -8.95 -14.87 -19.14
C GLY A 110 -7.47 -14.78 -18.73
N GLY A 111 -6.80 -13.63 -18.86
CA GLY A 111 -5.44 -13.46 -18.34
C GLY A 111 -5.41 -13.17 -16.83
N SER A 112 -4.51 -13.80 -16.09
CA SER A 112 -4.23 -13.47 -14.68
C SER A 112 -3.35 -12.22 -14.56
N ALA A 113 -3.41 -11.52 -13.42
CA ALA A 113 -2.48 -10.41 -13.11
C ALA A 113 -1.00 -10.83 -13.31
N GLY A 114 -0.67 -12.07 -12.92
CA GLY A 114 0.63 -12.67 -13.15
C GLY A 114 1.04 -12.76 -14.62
N ASP A 115 0.12 -13.17 -15.50
CA ASP A 115 0.41 -13.26 -16.95
C ASP A 115 0.69 -11.87 -17.53
N PHE A 116 -0.10 -10.88 -17.10
CA PHE A 116 0.12 -9.49 -17.47
C PHE A 116 1.51 -9.02 -17.03
N TYR A 117 1.88 -9.20 -15.76
CA TYR A 117 3.20 -8.79 -15.27
C TYR A 117 4.37 -9.50 -15.98
N ARG A 118 4.24 -10.80 -16.23
CA ARG A 118 5.24 -11.58 -16.99
C ARG A 118 5.43 -11.05 -18.41
N SER A 119 4.38 -10.53 -19.05
CA SER A 119 4.49 -9.91 -20.38
C SER A 119 5.38 -8.65 -20.39
N TYR A 120 5.54 -7.98 -19.25
CA TYR A 120 6.45 -6.86 -19.04
C TYR A 120 7.82 -7.28 -18.45
N GLY A 121 8.10 -8.58 -18.39
CA GLY A 121 9.37 -9.11 -17.89
C GLY A 121 9.47 -9.22 -16.37
N TRP A 122 8.36 -9.10 -15.64
CA TRP A 122 8.34 -9.39 -14.20
C TRP A 122 8.66 -10.86 -13.93
N LYS A 123 9.49 -11.11 -12.92
CA LYS A 123 9.86 -12.43 -12.44
C LYS A 123 9.58 -12.49 -10.94
N PRO A 124 8.54 -13.22 -10.50
CA PRO A 124 8.22 -13.30 -9.08
C PRO A 124 9.40 -13.90 -8.31
N ALA A 125 9.67 -13.35 -7.12
CA ALA A 125 10.67 -13.92 -6.23
C ALA A 125 10.21 -15.31 -5.75
N PRO A 126 11.12 -16.27 -5.47
CA PRO A 126 10.75 -17.58 -4.94
C PRO A 126 10.13 -17.54 -3.54
N VAL A 127 10.19 -16.38 -2.87
CA VAL A 127 9.78 -16.21 -1.49
C VAL A 127 8.34 -15.71 -1.41
N ALA A 128 7.54 -16.50 -0.68
CA ALA A 128 6.23 -16.21 -0.10
C ALA A 128 5.04 -16.35 -1.05
N GLY A 129 4.13 -17.28 -0.69
CA GLY A 129 2.82 -17.49 -1.29
C GLY A 129 1.86 -16.31 -1.12
N VAL A 130 2.28 -15.15 -1.60
CA VAL A 130 1.44 -13.98 -1.89
C VAL A 130 0.99 -14.13 -3.33
N GLN A 131 -0.31 -13.95 -3.58
CA GLN A 131 -0.87 -14.08 -4.92
C GLN A 131 -0.46 -12.87 -5.79
N ASP A 132 -0.36 -13.09 -7.10
CA ASP A 132 0.05 -12.04 -8.05
C ASP A 132 -0.97 -10.88 -8.05
N ASP A 133 -2.25 -11.14 -7.78
CA ASP A 133 -3.33 -10.15 -7.68
C ASP A 133 -3.49 -9.55 -6.26
N HIS A 134 -2.47 -9.69 -5.42
CA HIS A 134 -2.44 -9.03 -4.12
C HIS A 134 -2.19 -7.53 -4.30
N LEU A 135 -2.99 -6.67 -3.66
CA LEU A 135 -2.93 -5.21 -3.82
C LEU A 135 -1.52 -4.64 -3.61
N GLY A 136 -0.76 -5.21 -2.67
CA GLY A 136 0.63 -4.80 -2.45
C GLY A 136 1.62 -5.14 -3.57
N ILE A 137 1.29 -6.11 -4.43
CA ILE A 137 2.06 -6.45 -5.65
C ILE A 137 1.66 -5.53 -6.81
N GLU A 138 0.40 -5.10 -6.87
CA GLU A 138 -0.10 -4.21 -7.92
C GLU A 138 0.33 -2.73 -7.76
N LEU A 139 0.78 -2.36 -6.55
CA LEU A 139 1.31 -1.04 -6.19
C LEU A 139 2.82 -0.97 -6.43
#